data_AF-A0A2S3ZUR8-F1
#
_entry.id   AF-A0A2S3ZUR8-F1
#
_cell.length_a   1.000
_cell.length_b   1.000
_cell.length_c   1.000
_cell.angle_alpha   90.00
_cell.angle_beta   90.00
_cell.angle_gamma   90.00
#
_symmetry.space_group_name_H-M   'P 1'
#
loop_
_entity.id
_entity.type
_entity.pdbx_description
1 polymer ?
#
loop_
_entity_poly.entity_id
_entity_poly.type
_entity_poly.pdbx_seq_one_letter_code
_entity_poly.pdbx_strand_id
1 'polypeptide(L)'
;MDTPSPTFGAFHARAVAGRQARQSAPRSAHSAWNAGPQRQDPIAVFREQGASRVPELIPIRHARMMASPFTFFRGAAALMAMDLAGTPDSGITVQLCGDAHLSNFGLFASPERALIFDINDFDETLPGPWEWDVKRLAASFEVAGRHRGFSNAKRNAIVCAVVRGYRDRMHAAATAPVLTAWYDRVDAGQVGAWLRLQDKEERANKKVLKRTENLIAKARTRDSLRAFAKLVEVSNGDLRIKADPPLVTPLADLTPPGREREQNTTAMAELLRSYQTTLVHQNHPIKEFHFVDMARKVVGVGSVGTRAWILLLCGRGNDDPLLLQAKEAQASVLERFLPASKYESHGERVVRGQRLMQSASDIFLGWQQAESFDGQLRDFYIRQLHDWKGSADIESMPASGALLYAQLCGETLARAHARTGDRVAIAAYLGTSDRFDRAIARFSTIYADQNEIDYAEFCRAIADGRLEKPATP
;
A
#
# COMPACT_ATOMS: atom_id res chain seq x y z
N MET A 1 -11.20 30.41 16.17
CA MET A 1 -11.72 29.79 17.41
C MET A 1 -12.77 28.77 16.99
N ASP A 2 -12.90 27.70 17.77
CA ASP A 2 -13.73 26.49 17.57
C ASP A 2 -13.04 25.30 16.88
N THR A 3 -11.90 24.92 17.44
CA THR A 3 -11.51 23.50 17.54
C THR A 3 -12.41 22.82 18.57
N PRO A 4 -13.15 21.74 18.25
CA PRO A 4 -13.75 20.93 19.29
C PRO A 4 -12.59 20.29 20.07
N SER A 5 -12.45 20.68 21.35
CA SER A 5 -11.60 19.99 22.31
C SER A 5 -11.94 18.50 22.29
N PRO A 6 -10.96 17.59 22.14
CA PRO A 6 -11.23 16.19 22.37
C PRO A 6 -11.44 16.01 23.86
N THR A 7 -12.69 16.02 24.31
CA THR A 7 -13.03 15.49 25.63
C THR A 7 -12.51 14.06 25.64
N PHE A 8 -11.47 13.83 26.43
CA PHE A 8 -11.09 12.50 26.89
C PHE A 8 -12.28 11.92 27.64
N GLY A 9 -13.27 11.40 26.92
CA GLY A 9 -14.24 10.50 27.52
C GLY A 9 -13.42 9.36 28.13
N ALA A 10 -13.64 9.09 29.42
CA ALA A 10 -13.13 7.89 30.06
C ALA A 10 -13.32 6.71 29.10
N PHE A 11 -12.38 5.77 29.00
CA PHE A 11 -12.41 4.63 28.07
C PHE A 11 -13.80 3.98 27.91
N HIS A 12 -14.60 3.98 28.98
CA HIS A 12 -16.01 3.63 28.97
C HIS A 12 -16.87 4.37 27.92
N ALA A 13 -16.82 5.71 27.86
CA ALA A 13 -17.60 6.51 26.91
C ALA A 13 -17.26 6.18 25.45
N ARG A 14 -15.97 5.95 25.15
CA ARG A 14 -15.51 5.49 23.83
C ARG A 14 -16.11 4.13 23.48
N ALA A 15 -16.14 3.21 24.44
CA ALA A 15 -16.80 1.91 24.27
C ALA A 15 -18.32 2.02 24.09
N VAL A 16 -18.97 2.97 24.78
CA VAL A 16 -20.40 3.28 24.58
C VAL A 16 -20.65 3.79 23.16
N ALA A 17 -19.85 4.75 22.67
CA ALA A 17 -19.95 5.29 21.32
C ALA A 17 -19.80 4.17 20.27
N GLY A 18 -18.80 3.29 20.42
CA GLY A 18 -18.62 2.13 19.54
C GLY A 18 -19.81 1.16 19.53
N ARG A 19 -20.47 0.95 20.69
CA ARG A 19 -21.70 0.15 20.75
C ARG A 19 -22.88 0.86 20.09
N GLN A 20 -23.00 2.18 20.25
CA GLN A 20 -24.07 2.99 19.67
C GLN A 20 -23.96 3.05 18.14
N ALA A 21 -22.75 3.07 17.57
CA ALA A 21 -22.52 3.03 16.13
C ALA A 21 -23.13 1.79 15.43
N ARG A 22 -23.47 0.73 16.18
CA ARG A 22 -24.21 -0.43 15.65
C ARG A 22 -25.66 -0.13 15.28
N GLN A 23 -26.22 0.97 15.78
CA GLN A 23 -27.60 1.37 15.48
C GLN A 23 -27.69 1.92 14.06
N SER A 24 -26.71 2.71 13.63
CA SER A 24 -26.60 3.23 12.26
C SER A 24 -26.09 2.17 11.29
N ALA A 25 -25.04 1.43 11.67
CA ALA A 25 -24.50 0.34 10.88
C ALA A 25 -24.46 -0.96 11.71
N PRO A 26 -25.50 -1.80 11.67
CA PRO A 26 -25.44 -3.10 12.29
C PRO A 26 -24.33 -3.95 11.64
N ARG A 27 -23.57 -4.71 12.44
CA ARG A 27 -22.47 -5.57 11.92
C ARG A 27 -22.89 -6.49 10.76
N SER A 28 -24.14 -6.96 10.74
CA SER A 28 -24.69 -7.80 9.67
C SER A 28 -25.01 -7.03 8.38
N ALA A 29 -25.22 -5.71 8.46
CA ALA A 29 -25.50 -4.85 7.31
C ALA A 29 -24.30 -4.79 6.34
N HIS A 30 -23.08 -5.00 6.82
CA HIS A 30 -21.90 -5.08 5.96
C HIS A 30 -21.85 -6.32 5.06
N SER A 31 -22.82 -7.24 5.16
CA SER A 31 -22.80 -8.49 4.38
C SER A 31 -23.37 -8.37 2.97
N ALA A 32 -24.18 -7.35 2.73
CA ALA A 32 -24.85 -7.15 1.44
C ALA A 32 -24.12 -6.07 0.64
N TRP A 33 -24.00 -6.32 -0.65
CA TRP A 33 -23.58 -5.33 -1.64
C TRP A 33 -24.26 -5.67 -2.97
N ASN A 34 -24.61 -4.65 -3.75
CA ASN A 34 -25.03 -4.80 -5.14
C ASN A 34 -24.59 -3.57 -5.93
N ALA A 35 -24.33 -3.77 -7.22
CA ALA A 35 -24.15 -2.67 -8.15
C ALA A 35 -25.49 -1.95 -8.34
N GLY A 36 -25.65 -0.81 -7.67
CA GLY A 36 -26.82 0.04 -7.87
C GLY A 36 -26.88 0.60 -9.31
N PRO A 37 -28.05 1.04 -9.79
CA PRO A 37 -28.21 1.54 -11.16
C PRO A 37 -27.41 2.83 -11.45
N GLN A 38 -26.93 3.51 -10.40
CA GLN A 38 -26.12 4.73 -10.49
C GLN A 38 -24.60 4.44 -10.46
N ARG A 39 -24.20 3.16 -10.39
CA ARG A 39 -22.77 2.78 -10.43
C ARG A 39 -22.17 3.25 -11.76
N GLN A 40 -21.10 4.02 -11.71
CA GLN A 40 -20.41 4.49 -12.91
C GLN A 40 -19.83 3.29 -13.70
N ASP A 41 -19.81 3.42 -15.03
CA ASP A 41 -19.13 2.47 -15.91
C ASP A 41 -17.64 2.32 -15.50
N PRO A 42 -17.16 1.10 -15.20
CA PRO A 42 -15.76 0.88 -14.84
C PRO A 42 -14.78 1.38 -15.91
N ILE A 43 -15.15 1.37 -17.19
CA ILE A 43 -14.30 1.85 -18.28
C ILE A 43 -14.15 3.38 -18.23
N ALA A 44 -15.20 4.11 -17.84
CA ALA A 44 -15.11 5.54 -17.64
C ALA A 44 -14.14 5.89 -16.51
N VAL A 45 -14.14 5.13 -15.40
CA VAL A 45 -13.19 5.31 -14.29
C VAL A 45 -11.74 5.07 -14.76
N PHE A 46 -11.49 4.05 -15.58
CA PHE A 46 -10.14 3.81 -16.10
C PHE A 46 -9.65 4.91 -17.05
N ARG A 47 -10.54 5.47 -17.88
CA ARG A 47 -10.21 6.61 -18.76
C ARG A 47 -9.89 7.87 -17.97
N GLU A 48 -10.70 8.17 -16.96
CA GLU A 48 -10.47 9.29 -16.04
C GLU A 48 -9.09 9.17 -15.37
N GLN A 49 -8.75 7.98 -14.86
CA GLN A 49 -7.42 7.71 -14.30
C GLN A 49 -6.29 7.69 -15.34
N GLY A 50 -6.60 7.45 -16.62
CA GLY A 50 -5.63 7.45 -17.71
C GLY A 50 -5.17 8.85 -18.08
N ALA A 51 -6.03 9.86 -17.92
CA ALA A 51 -5.76 11.23 -18.34
C ALA A 51 -4.54 11.87 -17.63
N SER A 52 -4.26 11.51 -16.38
CA SER A 52 -3.09 12.01 -15.63
C SER A 52 -1.82 11.16 -15.80
N ARG A 53 -1.93 10.00 -16.46
CA ARG A 53 -0.83 9.03 -16.59
C ARG A 53 0.05 9.34 -17.80
N VAL A 54 1.29 8.87 -17.70
CA VAL A 54 2.25 8.84 -18.81
C VAL A 54 1.68 7.96 -19.94
N PRO A 55 1.32 8.52 -21.11
CA PRO A 55 0.58 7.81 -22.14
C PRO A 55 1.26 6.52 -22.62
N GLU A 56 2.58 6.54 -22.83
CA GLU A 56 3.31 5.36 -23.32
C GLU A 56 3.33 4.19 -22.32
N LEU A 57 2.99 4.42 -21.05
CA LEU A 57 2.95 3.39 -20.00
C LEU A 57 1.55 2.81 -19.78
N ILE A 58 0.50 3.40 -20.35
CA ILE A 58 -0.88 2.90 -20.22
C ILE A 58 -1.02 1.47 -20.77
N PRO A 59 -0.47 1.11 -21.95
CA PRO A 59 -0.48 -0.27 -22.45
C PRO A 59 0.14 -1.28 -21.47
N ILE A 60 1.22 -0.90 -20.78
CA ILE A 60 1.90 -1.76 -19.80
C ILE A 60 1.02 -1.95 -18.56
N ARG A 61 0.32 -0.90 -18.12
CA ARG A 61 -0.65 -1.00 -17.02
C ARG A 61 -1.73 -2.00 -17.37
N HIS A 62 -2.31 -1.86 -18.56
CA HIS A 62 -3.36 -2.75 -19.04
C HIS A 62 -2.88 -4.20 -19.14
N ALA A 63 -1.70 -4.44 -19.70
CA ALA A 63 -1.08 -5.76 -19.78
C ALA A 63 -0.95 -6.42 -18.39
N ARG A 64 -0.44 -5.67 -17.40
CA ARG A 64 -0.26 -6.17 -16.03
C ARG A 64 -1.58 -6.42 -15.32
N MET A 65 -2.61 -5.62 -15.58
CA MET A 65 -3.94 -5.80 -15.00
C MET A 65 -4.69 -6.99 -15.63
N MET A 66 -4.49 -7.24 -16.93
CA MET A 66 -5.11 -8.36 -17.65
C MET A 66 -4.62 -9.75 -17.21
N ALA A 67 -3.47 -9.83 -16.53
CA ALA A 67 -2.83 -11.11 -16.21
C ALA A 67 -3.73 -12.06 -15.39
N SER A 68 -4.56 -11.53 -14.50
CA SER A 68 -5.57 -12.28 -13.76
C SER A 68 -6.62 -11.36 -13.10
N PRO A 69 -7.78 -11.90 -12.67
CA PRO A 69 -8.75 -11.14 -11.86
C PRO A 69 -8.15 -10.53 -10.59
N PHE A 70 -7.13 -11.17 -10.02
CA PHE A 70 -6.44 -10.66 -8.84
C PHE A 70 -5.50 -9.49 -9.18
N THR A 71 -4.76 -9.54 -10.28
CA THR A 71 -3.95 -8.40 -10.71
C THR A 71 -4.82 -7.21 -11.13
N PHE A 72 -6.00 -7.47 -11.69
CA PHE A 72 -7.00 -6.43 -11.95
C PHE A 72 -7.49 -5.77 -10.67
N PHE A 73 -7.89 -6.55 -9.66
CA PHE A 73 -8.33 -6.03 -8.35
C PHE A 73 -7.29 -5.08 -7.73
N ARG A 74 -6.01 -5.42 -7.83
CA ARG A 74 -4.88 -4.58 -7.36
C ARG A 74 -4.73 -3.27 -8.14
N GLY A 75 -5.12 -3.23 -9.41
CA GLY A 75 -5.10 -2.03 -10.24
C GLY A 75 -6.38 -1.18 -10.18
N ALA A 76 -7.41 -1.64 -9.47
CA ALA A 76 -8.77 -1.12 -9.47
C ALA A 76 -9.19 -0.51 -8.12
N ALA A 77 -8.26 0.17 -7.43
CA ALA A 77 -8.55 0.83 -6.15
C ALA A 77 -9.71 1.84 -6.25
N ALA A 78 -9.74 2.65 -7.31
CA ALA A 78 -10.80 3.62 -7.55
C ALA A 78 -12.20 2.98 -7.73
N LEU A 79 -12.30 1.83 -8.41
CA LEU A 79 -13.58 1.12 -8.55
C LEU A 79 -14.12 0.69 -7.18
N MET A 80 -13.26 0.12 -6.35
CA MET A 80 -13.69 -0.31 -5.02
C MET A 80 -13.98 0.86 -4.09
N ALA A 81 -13.23 1.97 -4.18
CA ALA A 81 -13.56 3.19 -3.42
C ALA A 81 -14.96 3.70 -3.76
N MET A 82 -15.30 3.75 -5.06
CA MET A 82 -16.65 4.09 -5.54
C MET A 82 -17.71 3.13 -5.00
N ASP A 83 -17.45 1.83 -5.07
CA ASP A 83 -18.42 0.81 -4.64
C ASP A 83 -18.62 0.78 -3.12
N LEU A 84 -17.59 1.14 -2.36
CA LEU A 84 -17.62 1.23 -0.90
C LEU A 84 -18.33 2.49 -0.40
N ALA A 85 -18.33 3.58 -1.18
CA ALA A 85 -18.98 4.84 -0.84
C ALA A 85 -20.47 4.70 -0.50
N GLY A 86 -21.16 3.74 -1.14
CA GLY A 86 -22.57 3.44 -0.87
C GLY A 86 -22.82 2.39 0.24
N THR A 87 -21.77 1.90 0.91
CA THR A 87 -21.91 0.82 1.90
C THR A 87 -22.12 1.35 3.32
N PRO A 88 -22.71 0.55 4.24
CA PRO A 88 -22.85 0.96 5.63
C PRO A 88 -21.50 1.30 6.27
N ASP A 89 -21.50 2.40 7.01
CA ASP A 89 -20.38 3.00 7.74
C ASP A 89 -20.79 3.24 9.21
N SER A 90 -19.95 2.82 10.15
CA SER A 90 -20.13 3.06 11.59
C SER A 90 -19.96 4.53 11.99
N GLY A 91 -19.36 5.36 11.13
CA GLY A 91 -18.96 6.74 11.43
C GLY A 91 -17.68 6.83 12.25
N ILE A 92 -16.96 5.71 12.43
CA ILE A 92 -15.70 5.68 13.16
C ILE A 92 -14.55 5.87 12.15
N THR A 93 -13.85 6.99 12.24
CA THR A 93 -12.76 7.33 11.31
C THR A 93 -11.41 6.82 11.80
N VAL A 94 -10.59 6.31 10.87
CA VAL A 94 -9.16 6.01 11.03
C VAL A 94 -8.38 6.73 9.92
N GLN A 95 -7.05 6.74 9.99
CA GLN A 95 -6.25 6.96 8.79
C GLN A 95 -6.28 5.67 7.98
N LEU A 96 -6.92 5.68 6.81
CA LEU A 96 -6.93 4.54 5.90
C LEU A 96 -5.60 4.42 5.17
N CYS A 97 -5.19 3.19 4.88
CA CYS A 97 -4.19 2.90 3.84
C CYS A 97 -4.80 3.21 2.46
N GLY A 98 -6.09 2.92 2.28
CA GLY A 98 -6.86 3.22 1.08
C GLY A 98 -6.72 2.20 -0.04
N ASP A 99 -5.61 1.45 -0.06
CA ASP A 99 -5.39 0.30 -0.94
C ASP A 99 -5.02 -0.96 -0.15
N ALA A 100 -5.73 -1.25 0.95
CA ALA A 100 -5.46 -2.41 1.79
C ALA A 100 -5.78 -3.73 1.06
N HIS A 101 -4.80 -4.34 0.41
CA HIS A 101 -4.94 -5.66 -0.23
C HIS A 101 -3.77 -6.58 0.13
N LEU A 102 -3.92 -7.89 -0.01
CA LEU A 102 -2.93 -8.86 0.47
C LEU A 102 -1.51 -8.68 -0.10
N SER A 103 -1.32 -8.11 -1.28
CA SER A 103 0.04 -7.81 -1.82
C SER A 103 0.67 -6.50 -1.30
N ASN A 104 -0.04 -5.71 -0.49
CA ASN A 104 0.43 -4.47 0.12
C ASN A 104 0.93 -4.68 1.56
N PHE A 105 1.24 -5.92 1.94
CA PHE A 105 1.85 -6.27 3.22
C PHE A 105 3.17 -7.00 2.98
N GLY A 106 4.17 -6.75 3.82
CA GLY A 106 5.48 -7.36 3.63
C GLY A 106 6.50 -6.99 4.69
N LEU A 107 7.70 -7.52 4.52
CA LEU A 107 8.83 -7.33 5.42
C LEU A 107 9.71 -6.18 4.95
N PHE A 108 10.06 -5.27 5.86
CA PHE A 108 11.03 -4.19 5.62
C PHE A 108 11.90 -3.85 6.83
N ALA A 109 13.00 -3.15 6.59
CA ALA A 109 13.89 -2.68 7.65
C ALA A 109 13.31 -1.48 8.39
N SER A 110 13.39 -1.50 9.72
CA SER A 110 13.22 -0.31 10.56
C SER A 110 14.50 0.53 10.56
N PRO A 111 14.44 1.80 10.99
CA PRO A 111 15.63 2.62 11.23
C PRO A 111 16.65 1.95 12.16
N GLU A 112 16.19 1.16 13.13
CA GLU A 112 17.05 0.39 14.04
C GLU A 112 17.58 -0.93 13.41
N ARG A 113 17.39 -1.14 12.10
CA ARG A 113 17.78 -2.34 11.35
C ARG A 113 17.13 -3.62 11.87
N ALA A 114 15.91 -3.51 12.42
CA ALA A 114 15.05 -4.66 12.70
C ALA A 114 14.16 -4.96 11.49
N LEU A 115 13.92 -6.24 11.18
CA LEU A 115 13.00 -6.61 10.11
C LEU A 115 11.56 -6.65 10.66
N ILE A 116 10.69 -5.80 10.15
CA ILE A 116 9.30 -5.61 10.58
C ILE A 116 8.34 -6.05 9.46
N PHE A 117 7.22 -6.65 9.83
CA PHE A 117 6.10 -6.91 8.91
C PHE A 117 5.02 -5.83 9.07
N ASP A 118 4.77 -5.06 8.01
CA ASP A 118 3.77 -3.98 8.03
C ASP A 118 3.13 -3.78 6.63
N ILE A 119 2.24 -2.79 6.53
CA ILE A 119 1.67 -2.29 5.26
C ILE A 119 2.78 -1.57 4.45
N ASN A 120 2.77 -1.66 3.12
CA ASN A 120 3.85 -1.20 2.24
C ASN A 120 3.48 -0.05 1.27
N ASP A 121 2.19 0.23 1.09
CA ASP A 121 1.71 1.22 0.13
C ASP A 121 0.71 2.16 0.80
N PHE A 122 0.89 3.47 0.57
CA PHE A 122 0.13 4.54 1.19
C PHE A 122 -0.24 5.62 0.17
N ASP A 123 -0.11 5.31 -1.14
CA ASP A 123 -0.46 6.24 -2.22
C ASP A 123 -1.89 6.79 -2.03
N GLU A 124 -2.82 5.97 -1.53
CA GLU A 124 -4.24 6.33 -1.34
C GLU A 124 -4.61 6.75 0.09
N THR A 125 -3.65 6.92 0.99
CA THR A 125 -3.93 7.15 2.42
C THR A 125 -4.76 8.42 2.68
N LEU A 126 -5.86 8.29 3.41
CA LEU A 126 -6.76 9.40 3.73
C LEU A 126 -7.58 9.07 5.00
N PRO A 127 -7.98 10.06 5.83
CA PRO A 127 -8.95 9.81 6.89
C PRO A 127 -10.28 9.27 6.33
N GLY A 128 -10.76 8.16 6.87
CA GLY A 128 -12.03 7.55 6.42
C GLY A 128 -12.51 6.39 7.29
N PRO A 129 -13.63 5.76 6.89
CA PRO A 129 -14.25 4.67 7.62
C PRO A 129 -13.42 3.39 7.57
N TRP A 130 -13.04 2.89 8.75
CA TRP A 130 -12.12 1.75 8.90
C TRP A 130 -12.59 0.46 8.20
N GLU A 131 -13.90 0.32 7.99
CA GLU A 131 -14.50 -0.82 7.30
C GLU A 131 -14.07 -0.91 5.85
N TRP A 132 -13.67 0.19 5.20
CA TRP A 132 -13.29 0.19 3.79
C TRP A 132 -12.00 -0.59 3.57
N ASP A 133 -10.97 -0.34 4.38
CA ASP A 133 -9.73 -1.09 4.33
C ASP A 133 -9.94 -2.57 4.70
N VAL A 134 -10.80 -2.87 5.69
CA VAL A 134 -11.10 -4.26 6.06
C VAL A 134 -11.83 -5.01 4.94
N LYS A 135 -12.83 -4.37 4.31
CA LYS A 135 -13.57 -4.92 3.17
C LYS A 135 -12.65 -5.13 1.97
N ARG A 136 -11.81 -4.16 1.63
CA ARG A 136 -10.83 -4.27 0.54
C ARG A 136 -9.83 -5.39 0.79
N LEU A 137 -9.32 -5.50 2.02
CA LEU A 137 -8.36 -6.54 2.38
C LEU A 137 -9.00 -7.92 2.29
N ALA A 138 -10.17 -8.10 2.90
CA ALA A 138 -10.90 -9.36 2.89
C ALA A 138 -11.30 -9.79 1.47
N ALA A 139 -11.79 -8.87 0.63
CA ALA A 139 -12.15 -9.14 -0.76
C ALA A 139 -10.93 -9.57 -1.58
N SER A 140 -9.76 -8.97 -1.33
CA SER A 140 -8.53 -9.36 -2.02
C SER A 140 -8.17 -10.84 -1.80
N PHE A 141 -8.37 -11.36 -0.58
CA PHE A 141 -8.13 -12.76 -0.25
C PHE A 141 -9.15 -13.71 -0.90
N GLU A 142 -10.41 -13.30 -1.03
CA GLU A 142 -11.41 -14.09 -1.78
C GLU A 142 -11.03 -14.16 -3.26
N VAL A 143 -10.75 -13.02 -3.90
CA VAL A 143 -10.36 -12.94 -5.32
C VAL A 143 -9.10 -13.77 -5.60
N ALA A 144 -8.06 -13.65 -4.77
CA ALA A 144 -6.86 -14.47 -4.89
C ALA A 144 -7.16 -15.96 -4.65
N GLY A 145 -7.99 -16.29 -3.66
CA GLY A 145 -8.40 -17.67 -3.39
C GLY A 145 -9.11 -18.31 -4.58
N ARG A 146 -9.97 -17.56 -5.28
CA ARG A 146 -10.66 -18.01 -6.51
C ARG A 146 -9.67 -18.22 -7.64
N HIS A 147 -8.79 -17.24 -7.87
CA HIS A 147 -7.72 -17.35 -8.87
C HIS A 147 -6.82 -18.58 -8.65
N ARG A 148 -6.53 -18.90 -7.39
CA ARG A 148 -5.72 -20.08 -7.01
C ARG A 148 -6.50 -21.41 -6.98
N GLY A 149 -7.78 -21.40 -7.35
CA GLY A 149 -8.62 -22.60 -7.39
C GLY A 149 -8.93 -23.21 -6.02
N PHE A 150 -8.88 -22.42 -4.94
CA PHE A 150 -9.25 -22.93 -3.62
C PHE A 150 -10.75 -23.16 -3.52
N SER A 151 -11.17 -24.27 -2.90
CA SER A 151 -12.58 -24.57 -2.62
C SER A 151 -13.25 -23.47 -1.80
N ASN A 152 -14.56 -23.27 -1.96
CA ASN A 152 -15.36 -22.28 -1.20
C ASN A 152 -15.11 -22.34 0.32
N ALA A 153 -15.06 -23.55 0.90
CA ALA A 153 -14.81 -23.73 2.33
C ALA A 153 -13.44 -23.17 2.76
N LYS A 154 -12.39 -23.42 1.98
CA LYS A 154 -11.04 -22.89 2.23
C LYS A 154 -11.00 -21.37 2.09
N ARG A 155 -11.63 -20.81 1.05
CA ARG A 155 -11.65 -19.36 0.85
C ARG A 155 -12.40 -18.64 1.98
N ASN A 156 -13.58 -19.15 2.36
CA ASN A 156 -14.33 -18.63 3.50
C ASN A 156 -13.51 -18.67 4.80
N ALA A 157 -12.78 -19.77 5.06
CA ALA A 157 -11.90 -19.85 6.22
C ALA A 157 -10.77 -18.81 6.19
N ILE A 158 -10.14 -18.60 5.02
CA ILE A 158 -9.08 -17.60 4.81
C ILE A 158 -9.62 -16.19 5.04
N VAL A 159 -10.76 -15.84 4.43
CA VAL A 159 -11.36 -14.51 4.57
C VAL A 159 -11.80 -14.25 6.01
N CYS A 160 -12.44 -15.22 6.67
CA CYS A 160 -12.75 -15.12 8.10
C CYS A 160 -11.50 -14.94 8.96
N ALA A 161 -10.37 -15.56 8.61
CA ALA A 161 -9.12 -15.39 9.34
C ALA A 161 -8.56 -13.96 9.24
N VAL A 162 -8.72 -13.27 8.09
CA VAL A 162 -8.40 -11.84 7.96
C VAL A 162 -9.17 -11.03 8.99
N VAL A 163 -10.50 -11.17 8.99
CA VAL A 163 -11.38 -10.31 9.78
C VAL A 163 -11.30 -10.66 11.26
N ARG A 164 -11.14 -11.94 11.58
CA ARG A 164 -10.87 -12.41 12.93
C ARG A 164 -9.54 -11.87 13.45
N GLY A 165 -8.46 -11.92 12.67
CA GLY A 165 -7.17 -11.34 13.04
C GLY A 165 -7.29 -9.86 13.35
N TYR A 166 -8.02 -9.12 12.50
CA TYR A 166 -8.32 -7.72 12.75
C TYR A 166 -9.09 -7.51 14.07
N ARG A 167 -10.18 -8.26 14.26
CA ARG A 167 -11.06 -8.16 15.44
C ARG A 167 -10.33 -8.49 16.74
N ASP A 168 -9.66 -9.64 16.78
CA ASP A 168 -8.96 -10.12 17.96
C ASP A 168 -7.80 -9.16 18.33
N ARG A 169 -7.09 -8.61 17.33
CA ARG A 169 -6.03 -7.62 17.60
C ARG A 169 -6.58 -6.27 18.07
N MET A 170 -7.70 -5.81 17.52
CA MET A 170 -8.35 -4.57 17.96
C MET A 170 -8.83 -4.67 19.42
N HIS A 171 -9.37 -5.83 19.83
CA HIS A 171 -9.71 -6.09 21.23
C HIS A 171 -8.48 -6.02 22.14
N ALA A 172 -7.39 -6.69 21.76
CA ALA A 172 -6.14 -6.63 22.52
C ALA A 172 -5.62 -5.19 22.65
N ALA A 173 -5.70 -4.40 21.58
CA ALA A 173 -5.29 -3.00 21.59
C ALA A 173 -6.20 -2.13 22.48
N ALA A 174 -7.51 -2.39 22.51
CA ALA A 174 -8.47 -1.67 23.33
C ALA A 174 -8.25 -1.85 24.84
N THR A 175 -7.76 -3.02 25.27
CA THR A 175 -7.50 -3.33 26.68
C THR A 175 -6.06 -3.09 27.12
N ALA A 176 -5.14 -2.90 26.17
CA ALA A 176 -3.74 -2.64 26.47
C ALA A 176 -3.51 -1.22 27.02
N PRO A 177 -2.46 -1.02 27.85
CA PRO A 177 -2.00 0.31 28.21
C PRO A 177 -1.80 1.19 26.97
N VAL A 178 -2.02 2.50 27.11
CA VAL A 178 -2.01 3.47 25.99
C VAL A 178 -0.76 3.32 25.13
N LEU A 179 0.41 3.41 25.77
CA LEU A 179 1.72 3.33 25.11
C LEU A 179 2.03 1.93 24.58
N THR A 180 1.62 0.86 25.26
CA THR A 180 1.82 -0.52 24.79
C THR A 180 1.15 -0.76 23.45
N ALA A 181 -0.09 -0.29 23.27
CA ALA A 181 -0.77 -0.40 21.99
C ALA A 181 -0.30 0.63 20.95
N TRP A 182 0.39 1.71 21.35
CA TRP A 182 1.05 2.61 20.41
C TRP A 182 2.33 2.00 19.82
N TYR A 183 3.16 1.38 20.66
CA TYR A 183 4.43 0.76 20.26
C TYR A 183 4.29 -0.68 19.74
N ASP A 184 3.05 -1.15 19.60
CA ASP A 184 2.76 -2.46 19.09
C ASP A 184 3.21 -2.61 17.63
N ARG A 185 4.06 -3.61 17.37
CA ARG A 185 4.64 -3.91 16.06
C ARG A 185 4.83 -5.41 15.90
N VAL A 186 4.96 -5.86 14.65
CA VAL A 186 5.26 -7.25 14.32
C VAL A 186 6.69 -7.34 13.77
N ASP A 187 7.62 -7.86 14.57
CA ASP A 187 8.96 -8.16 14.07
C ASP A 187 9.05 -9.56 13.44
N ALA A 188 10.04 -9.79 12.58
CA ALA A 188 10.21 -11.06 11.89
C ALA A 188 10.46 -12.25 12.83
N GLY A 189 11.04 -12.00 14.02
CA GLY A 189 11.21 -13.01 15.06
C GLY A 189 9.87 -13.44 15.65
N GLN A 190 8.97 -12.50 15.90
CA GLN A 190 7.60 -12.75 16.33
C GLN A 190 6.81 -13.50 15.25
N VAL A 191 6.96 -13.17 13.97
CA VAL A 191 6.35 -13.96 12.87
C VAL A 191 6.84 -15.41 12.91
N GLY A 192 8.15 -15.61 13.08
CA GLY A 192 8.74 -16.95 13.20
C GLY A 192 8.22 -17.71 14.42
N ALA A 193 8.16 -17.06 15.58
CA ALA A 193 7.65 -17.65 16.82
C ALA A 193 6.17 -18.00 16.74
N TRP A 194 5.35 -17.09 16.20
CA TRP A 194 3.93 -17.27 15.97
C TRP A 194 3.63 -18.48 15.07
N LEU A 195 4.40 -18.65 13.99
CA LEU A 195 4.26 -19.82 13.12
C LEU A 195 4.66 -21.13 13.81
N ARG A 196 5.69 -21.13 14.67
CA ARG A 196 6.09 -22.32 15.44
C ARG A 196 5.04 -22.75 16.46
N LEU A 197 4.31 -21.80 17.04
CA LEU A 197 3.18 -22.10 17.93
C LEU A 197 2.04 -22.76 17.14
N GLN A 198 1.76 -22.30 15.92
CA GLN A 198 0.74 -22.90 15.03
C GLN A 198 1.13 -24.30 14.51
N ASP A 199 2.43 -24.62 14.44
CA ASP A 199 2.93 -25.97 14.11
C ASP A 199 2.65 -26.97 15.24
N LYS A 200 2.74 -26.53 16.51
CA LYS A 200 2.36 -27.35 17.68
C LYS A 200 0.85 -27.63 17.77
N GLU A 201 0.03 -26.79 17.16
CA GLU A 201 -1.43 -26.97 17.05
C GLU A 201 -1.87 -27.68 15.74
N GLU A 202 -0.94 -28.30 15.01
CA GLU A 202 -1.17 -29.00 13.72
C GLU A 202 -1.76 -28.12 12.58
N ARG A 203 -1.73 -26.79 12.72
CA ARG A 203 -2.27 -25.85 11.72
C ARG A 203 -1.25 -25.39 10.70
N ALA A 204 0.04 -25.34 11.08
CA ALA A 204 1.13 -25.04 10.16
C ALA A 204 1.78 -26.33 9.64
N ASN A 205 1.92 -26.45 8.31
CA ASN A 205 2.70 -27.52 7.71
C ASN A 205 4.19 -27.15 7.80
N LYS A 206 5.10 -28.07 8.18
CA LYS A 206 6.57 -27.88 8.17
C LYS A 206 7.10 -27.20 6.90
N LYS A 207 6.47 -27.43 5.75
CA LYS A 207 6.80 -26.77 4.47
C LYS A 207 6.52 -25.27 4.46
N VAL A 208 5.45 -24.81 5.14
CA VAL A 208 5.11 -23.38 5.30
C VAL A 208 6.13 -22.69 6.19
N LEU A 209 6.51 -23.31 7.31
CA LEU A 209 7.57 -22.79 8.19
C LEU A 209 8.87 -22.54 7.44
N LYS A 210 9.38 -23.55 6.74
CA LYS A 210 10.62 -23.46 5.97
C LYS A 210 10.55 -22.38 4.88
N ARG A 211 9.39 -22.22 4.22
CA ARG A 211 9.18 -21.15 3.24
C ARG A 211 9.23 -19.76 3.88
N THR A 212 8.65 -19.57 5.04
CA THR A 212 8.69 -18.27 5.74
C THR A 212 10.10 -17.96 6.26
N GLU A 213 10.81 -18.94 6.82
CA GLU A 213 12.21 -18.77 7.22
C GLU A 213 13.08 -18.35 6.04
N ASN A 214 12.90 -18.99 4.88
CA ASN A 214 13.57 -18.60 3.64
C ASN A 214 13.18 -17.19 3.17
N LEU A 215 11.92 -16.78 3.32
CA LEU A 215 11.46 -15.43 2.98
C LEU A 215 12.13 -14.38 3.86
N ILE A 216 12.20 -14.62 5.18
CA ILE A 216 12.85 -13.75 6.16
C ILE A 216 14.36 -13.65 5.85
N ALA A 217 15.02 -14.79 5.63
CA ALA A 217 16.44 -14.83 5.26
C ALA A 217 16.69 -14.06 3.96
N LYS A 218 15.86 -14.28 2.93
CA LYS A 218 15.97 -13.60 1.64
C LYS A 218 15.71 -12.09 1.75
N ALA A 219 14.79 -11.66 2.60
CA ALA A 219 14.51 -10.24 2.82
C ALA A 219 15.75 -9.49 3.36
N ARG A 220 16.50 -10.10 4.29
CA ARG A 220 17.77 -9.55 4.81
C ARG A 220 18.87 -9.41 3.75
N THR A 221 18.81 -10.21 2.66
CA THR A 221 19.78 -10.15 1.54
C THR A 221 19.37 -9.20 0.40
N ARG A 222 18.22 -8.52 0.53
CA ARG A 222 17.72 -7.56 -0.46
C ARG A 222 17.99 -6.14 0.04
N ASP A 223 19.25 -5.80 0.18
CA ASP A 223 19.72 -4.47 0.57
C ASP A 223 19.92 -3.54 -0.65
N SER A 224 20.20 -2.27 -0.36
CA SER A 224 20.47 -1.22 -1.35
C SER A 224 21.63 -1.55 -2.28
N LEU A 225 22.67 -2.24 -1.80
CA LEU A 225 23.85 -2.64 -2.59
C LEU A 225 23.49 -3.64 -3.69
N ARG A 226 22.56 -4.57 -3.43
CA ARG A 226 22.08 -5.47 -4.48
C ARG A 226 21.21 -4.76 -5.53
N ALA A 227 20.42 -3.77 -5.12
CA ALA A 227 19.67 -2.95 -6.06
C ALA A 227 20.61 -2.11 -6.92
N PHE A 228 21.65 -1.53 -6.31
CA PHE A 228 22.74 -0.82 -6.98
C PHE A 228 23.40 -1.70 -8.04
N ALA A 229 23.86 -2.91 -7.69
CA ALA A 229 24.51 -3.83 -8.63
C ALA A 229 23.64 -4.23 -9.84
N LYS A 230 22.31 -4.09 -9.75
CA LYS A 230 21.38 -4.39 -10.85
C LYS A 230 21.01 -3.18 -11.70
N LEU A 231 20.97 -2.01 -11.07
CA LEU A 231 20.42 -0.79 -11.67
C LEU A 231 21.52 0.19 -12.08
N VAL A 232 22.76 0.00 -11.63
CA VAL A 232 23.86 0.93 -11.86
C VAL A 232 24.99 0.20 -12.60
N GLU A 233 25.59 0.89 -13.55
CA GLU A 233 26.80 0.49 -14.27
C GLU A 233 27.85 1.60 -14.23
N VAL A 234 29.10 1.25 -14.54
CA VAL A 234 30.18 2.23 -14.70
C VAL A 234 30.32 2.52 -16.19
N SER A 235 30.16 3.78 -16.59
CA SER A 235 30.33 4.24 -17.97
C SER A 235 31.29 5.41 -17.99
N ASN A 236 32.41 5.27 -18.72
CA ASN A 236 33.50 6.26 -18.80
C ASN A 236 34.06 6.68 -17.41
N GLY A 237 34.08 5.75 -16.44
CA GLY A 237 34.57 6.01 -15.08
C GLY A 237 33.51 6.57 -14.11
N ASP A 238 32.36 7.01 -14.62
CA ASP A 238 31.24 7.52 -13.82
C ASP A 238 30.18 6.44 -13.57
N LEU A 239 29.54 6.49 -12.40
CA LEU A 239 28.35 5.67 -12.14
C LEU A 239 27.14 6.21 -12.89
N ARG A 240 26.38 5.31 -13.53
CA ARG A 240 25.18 5.60 -14.31
C ARG A 240 24.09 4.60 -14.07
N ILE A 241 22.83 5.03 -14.15
CA ILE A 241 21.71 4.09 -14.09
C ILE A 241 21.59 3.38 -15.44
N LYS A 242 21.62 2.04 -15.40
CA LYS A 242 21.50 1.18 -16.58
C LYS A 242 20.15 1.37 -17.25
N ALA A 243 20.17 1.67 -18.55
CA ALA A 243 18.97 1.79 -19.36
C ALA A 243 18.32 0.41 -19.63
N ASP A 244 16.99 0.36 -19.53
CA ASP A 244 16.15 -0.78 -19.89
C ASP A 244 14.77 -0.26 -20.37
N PRO A 245 14.73 0.55 -21.45
CA PRO A 245 13.50 1.22 -21.87
C PRO A 245 12.43 0.22 -22.35
N PRO A 246 11.13 0.47 -22.07
CA PRO A 246 10.58 1.63 -21.34
C PRO A 246 10.55 1.43 -19.82
N LEU A 247 11.08 0.32 -19.28
CA LEU A 247 11.01 -0.03 -17.86
C LEU A 247 11.92 0.84 -16.98
N VAL A 248 13.11 1.18 -17.48
CA VAL A 248 14.06 2.12 -16.89
C VAL A 248 14.57 3.04 -18.01
N THR A 249 14.15 4.31 -17.98
CA THR A 249 14.54 5.32 -18.96
C THR A 249 15.37 6.41 -18.26
N PRO A 250 16.68 6.51 -18.53
CA PRO A 250 17.53 7.58 -18.01
C PRO A 250 16.96 8.98 -18.25
N LEU A 251 17.23 9.91 -17.34
CA LEU A 251 16.78 11.31 -17.45
C LEU A 251 17.30 11.97 -18.74
N ALA A 252 18.51 11.61 -19.18
CA ALA A 252 19.10 12.13 -20.41
C ALA A 252 18.21 11.86 -21.64
N ASP A 253 17.57 10.69 -21.71
CA ASP A 253 16.71 10.29 -22.83
C ASP A 253 15.32 10.96 -22.78
N LEU A 254 14.95 11.54 -21.63
CA LEU A 254 13.69 12.25 -21.41
C LEU A 254 13.86 13.78 -21.42
N THR A 255 15.11 14.26 -21.46
CA THR A 255 15.42 15.68 -21.39
C THR A 255 15.13 16.34 -22.75
N PRO A 256 14.36 17.44 -22.79
CA PRO A 256 14.10 18.16 -24.04
C PRO A 256 15.38 18.65 -24.72
N PRO A 257 15.43 18.75 -26.06
CA PRO A 257 16.56 19.31 -26.78
C PRO A 257 16.93 20.71 -26.27
N GLY A 258 18.23 20.97 -26.08
CA GLY A 258 18.76 22.25 -25.62
C GLY A 258 18.90 22.38 -24.09
N ARG A 259 18.46 21.40 -23.30
CA ARG A 259 18.71 21.34 -21.86
C ARG A 259 19.92 20.44 -21.56
N GLU A 260 20.91 21.01 -20.90
CA GLU A 260 22.17 20.32 -20.63
C GLU A 260 22.15 19.53 -19.32
N ARG A 261 23.03 18.53 -19.20
CA ARG A 261 23.16 17.72 -17.98
C ARG A 261 23.48 18.56 -16.75
N GLU A 262 24.32 19.59 -16.90
CA GLU A 262 24.70 20.48 -15.80
C GLU A 262 23.49 21.23 -15.22
N GLN A 263 22.58 21.68 -16.08
CA GLN A 263 21.32 22.32 -15.66
C GLN A 263 20.42 21.35 -14.88
N ASN A 264 20.38 20.07 -15.29
CA ASN A 264 19.65 19.03 -14.55
C ASN A 264 20.28 18.75 -13.17
N THR A 265 21.61 18.71 -13.10
CA THR A 265 22.34 18.53 -11.84
C THR A 265 22.09 19.68 -10.86
N THR A 266 22.17 20.93 -11.33
CA THR A 266 21.92 22.11 -10.50
C THR A 266 20.48 22.15 -9.98
N ALA A 267 19.49 21.92 -10.85
CA ALA A 267 18.09 21.84 -10.45
C ALA A 267 17.86 20.73 -9.41
N MET A 268 18.50 19.57 -9.58
CA MET A 268 18.39 18.46 -8.62
C MET A 268 19.04 18.78 -7.27
N ALA A 269 20.17 19.49 -7.26
CA ALA A 269 20.81 19.93 -6.02
C ALA A 269 19.89 20.87 -5.21
N GLU A 270 19.16 21.75 -5.88
CA GLU A 270 18.16 22.62 -5.24
C GLU A 270 16.96 21.84 -4.71
N LEU A 271 16.41 20.90 -5.50
CA LEU A 271 15.33 20.01 -5.07
C LEU A 271 15.72 19.20 -3.85
N LEU A 272 16.94 18.64 -3.81
CA LEU A 272 17.45 17.89 -2.66
C LEU A 272 17.57 18.76 -1.41
N ARG A 273 17.99 20.03 -1.55
CA ARG A 273 18.06 20.98 -0.42
C ARG A 273 16.67 21.31 0.13
N SER A 274 15.68 21.51 -0.74
CA SER A 274 14.29 21.75 -0.32
C SER A 274 13.69 20.50 0.35
N TYR A 275 13.86 19.33 -0.27
CA TYR A 275 13.44 18.03 0.28
C TYR A 275 13.99 17.76 1.69
N GLN A 276 15.26 18.12 1.96
CA GLN A 276 15.88 17.98 3.28
C GLN A 276 15.06 18.61 4.41
N THR A 277 14.34 19.70 4.14
CA THR A 277 13.51 20.39 5.13
C THR A 277 12.27 19.60 5.56
N THR A 278 11.90 18.56 4.79
CA THR A 278 10.74 17.68 5.07
C THR A 278 11.09 16.45 5.92
N LEU A 279 12.39 16.22 6.12
CA LEU A 279 12.90 15.08 6.89
C LEU A 279 12.80 15.33 8.40
N VAL A 280 12.70 14.24 9.17
CA VAL A 280 12.43 14.30 10.62
C VAL A 280 13.57 14.96 11.40
N HIS A 281 14.81 14.84 10.92
CA HIS A 281 16.01 15.28 11.62
C HIS A 281 16.70 16.43 10.89
N GLN A 282 17.07 17.48 11.61
CA GLN A 282 17.83 18.61 11.05
C GLN A 282 19.22 18.18 10.55
N ASN A 283 19.90 17.26 11.26
CA ASN A 283 21.18 16.68 10.88
C ASN A 283 20.99 15.35 10.15
N HIS A 284 20.30 15.35 9.01
CA HIS A 284 20.05 14.15 8.23
C HIS A 284 21.27 13.76 7.38
N PRO A 285 21.66 12.46 7.29
CA PRO A 285 22.85 12.00 6.54
C PRO A 285 22.79 12.30 5.04
N ILE A 286 21.62 12.59 4.48
CA ILE A 286 21.46 12.96 3.06
C ILE A 286 22.35 14.14 2.63
N LYS A 287 22.75 15.02 3.57
CA LYS A 287 23.67 16.14 3.29
C LYS A 287 25.09 15.72 2.92
N GLU A 288 25.45 14.48 3.22
CA GLU A 288 26.76 13.89 2.92
C GLU A 288 26.77 13.21 1.54
N PHE A 289 25.62 13.13 0.88
CA PHE A 289 25.48 12.55 -0.46
C PHE A 289 25.33 13.64 -1.52
N HIS A 290 25.94 13.44 -2.68
CA HIS A 290 25.76 14.28 -3.86
C HIS A 290 25.03 13.51 -4.97
N PHE A 291 24.26 14.24 -5.77
CA PHE A 291 23.53 13.67 -6.90
C PHE A 291 24.47 13.23 -8.04
N VAL A 292 24.19 12.08 -8.64
CA VAL A 292 24.99 11.50 -9.73
C VAL A 292 24.17 11.30 -11.00
N ASP A 293 23.03 10.61 -10.87
CA ASP A 293 22.20 10.24 -12.02
C ASP A 293 20.74 9.96 -11.62
N MET A 294 19.83 9.96 -12.60
CA MET A 294 18.40 9.70 -12.38
C MET A 294 17.76 9.00 -13.57
N ALA A 295 16.77 8.14 -13.31
CA ALA A 295 16.00 7.46 -14.34
C ALA A 295 14.53 7.32 -13.95
N ARG A 296 13.62 7.42 -14.91
CA ARG A 296 12.21 7.07 -14.74
C ARG A 296 12.08 5.54 -14.74
N LYS A 297 11.41 4.97 -13.75
CA LYS A 297 11.21 3.54 -13.60
C LYS A 297 9.73 3.17 -13.54
N VAL A 298 9.34 2.14 -14.28
CA VAL A 298 8.01 1.54 -14.18
C VAL A 298 7.91 0.64 -12.93
N VAL A 299 6.88 0.84 -12.11
CA VAL A 299 6.67 0.12 -10.83
C VAL A 299 5.22 -0.36 -10.65
N GLY A 300 5.05 -1.51 -9.98
CA GLY A 300 3.74 -1.98 -9.52
C GLY A 300 2.78 -2.44 -10.62
N VAL A 301 1.49 -2.51 -10.26
CA VAL A 301 0.38 -2.74 -11.19
C VAL A 301 -0.51 -1.50 -11.23
N GLY A 302 -1.03 -1.07 -10.07
CA GLY A 302 -1.86 0.14 -9.94
C GLY A 302 -1.13 1.44 -10.24
N SER A 303 0.15 1.56 -9.84
CA SER A 303 0.95 2.77 -10.07
C SER A 303 1.58 2.84 -11.47
N VAL A 304 1.34 1.88 -12.37
CA VAL A 304 1.93 1.94 -13.72
C VAL A 304 1.35 3.12 -14.49
N GLY A 305 2.21 4.00 -14.98
CA GLY A 305 1.82 5.25 -15.63
C GLY A 305 1.83 6.46 -14.71
N THR A 306 2.00 6.30 -13.39
CA THR A 306 2.44 7.42 -12.54
C THR A 306 3.96 7.57 -12.64
N ARG A 307 4.48 8.79 -12.47
CA ARG A 307 5.91 9.04 -12.57
C ARG A 307 6.60 8.51 -11.32
N ALA A 308 7.45 7.50 -11.49
CA ALA A 308 8.34 7.04 -10.45
C ALA A 308 9.78 7.16 -10.94
N TRP A 309 10.64 7.75 -10.13
CA TRP A 309 12.02 8.02 -10.45
C TRP A 309 12.95 7.31 -9.48
N ILE A 310 14.11 6.88 -9.96
CA ILE A 310 15.23 6.46 -9.14
C ILE A 310 16.28 7.55 -9.22
N LEU A 311 16.77 8.00 -8.06
CA LEU A 311 17.89 8.91 -7.93
C LEU A 311 19.09 8.11 -7.42
N LEU A 312 20.22 8.23 -8.10
CA LEU A 312 21.51 7.74 -7.68
C LEU A 312 22.30 8.89 -7.05
N LEU A 313 22.70 8.69 -5.80
CA LEU A 313 23.57 9.58 -5.05
C LEU A 313 24.81 8.82 -4.56
N CYS A 314 25.91 9.54 -4.36
CA CYS A 314 27.14 8.99 -3.80
C CYS A 314 27.59 9.80 -2.58
N GLY A 315 28.07 9.11 -1.54
CA GLY A 315 28.65 9.73 -0.37
C GLY A 315 30.15 9.95 -0.55
N ARG A 316 30.95 9.19 0.20
CA ARG A 316 32.42 9.28 0.22
C ARG A 316 33.12 8.99 -1.12
N GLY A 317 32.43 8.32 -2.03
CA GLY A 317 32.96 7.86 -3.31
C GLY A 317 31.97 6.94 -4.02
N ASN A 318 32.42 6.31 -5.10
CA ASN A 318 31.59 5.41 -5.92
C ASN A 318 31.25 4.07 -5.21
N ASP A 319 31.92 3.75 -4.10
CA ASP A 319 31.67 2.59 -3.24
C ASP A 319 30.67 2.86 -2.10
N ASP A 320 30.18 4.09 -1.99
CA ASP A 320 29.20 4.55 -1.00
C ASP A 320 27.90 5.05 -1.66
N PRO A 321 27.15 4.19 -2.39
CA PRO A 321 25.98 4.61 -3.14
C PRO A 321 24.69 4.61 -2.31
N LEU A 322 23.83 5.59 -2.58
CA LEU A 322 22.46 5.66 -2.10
C LEU A 322 21.50 5.73 -3.29
N LEU A 323 20.53 4.82 -3.31
CA LEU A 323 19.41 4.88 -4.24
C LEU A 323 18.17 5.38 -3.50
N LEU A 324 17.63 6.51 -3.96
CA LEU A 324 16.32 7.00 -3.55
C LEU A 324 15.28 6.74 -4.65
N GLN A 325 14.02 6.65 -4.26
CA GLN A 325 12.87 6.59 -5.13
C GLN A 325 11.96 7.78 -4.85
N ALA A 326 11.70 8.59 -5.87
CA ALA A 326 10.67 9.61 -5.85
C ALA A 326 9.43 9.11 -6.61
N LYS A 327 8.30 8.97 -5.94
CA LYS A 327 7.03 8.54 -6.54
C LYS A 327 6.06 9.72 -6.58
N GLU A 328 5.47 9.96 -7.75
CA GLU A 328 4.40 10.94 -7.93
C GLU A 328 3.23 10.57 -7.04
N ALA A 329 2.80 11.52 -6.21
CA ALA A 329 1.59 11.45 -5.42
C ALA A 329 0.50 12.27 -6.12
N GLN A 330 -0.67 11.67 -6.28
CA GLN A 330 -1.85 12.36 -6.82
C GLN A 330 -2.91 12.46 -5.71
N ALA A 331 -4.03 13.12 -6.00
CA ALA A 331 -5.21 13.06 -5.14
C ALA A 331 -5.55 11.59 -4.88
N SER A 332 -5.85 11.24 -3.62
CA SER A 332 -6.26 9.87 -3.31
C SER A 332 -7.56 9.56 -4.04
N VAL A 333 -7.72 8.33 -4.55
CA VAL A 333 -8.96 7.83 -5.12
C VAL A 333 -10.13 7.94 -4.13
N LEU A 334 -9.82 8.02 -2.84
CA LEU A 334 -10.79 8.21 -1.77
C LEU A 334 -11.33 9.65 -1.70
N GLU A 335 -10.59 10.67 -2.15
CA GLU A 335 -11.00 12.09 -2.08
C GLU A 335 -12.24 12.40 -2.94
N ARG A 336 -12.61 11.49 -3.84
CA ARG A 336 -13.87 11.57 -4.58
C ARG A 336 -15.10 11.28 -3.71
N PHE A 337 -14.94 10.56 -2.60
CA PHE A 337 -16.03 10.07 -1.76
C PHE A 337 -15.87 10.45 -0.28
N LEU A 338 -14.69 10.94 0.11
CA LEU A 338 -14.33 11.40 1.44
C LEU A 338 -13.80 12.84 1.38
N PRO A 339 -13.75 13.56 2.51
CA PRO A 339 -13.16 14.90 2.54
C PRO A 339 -11.75 14.94 1.95
N ALA A 340 -11.46 16.00 1.20
CA ALA A 340 -10.15 16.23 0.60
C ALA A 340 -9.03 16.25 1.65
N SER A 341 -7.79 16.02 1.20
CA SER A 341 -6.64 16.12 2.08
C SER A 341 -6.53 17.50 2.74
N LYS A 342 -6.17 17.52 4.02
CA LYS A 342 -5.85 18.76 4.75
C LYS A 342 -4.45 19.29 4.45
N TYR A 343 -3.62 18.50 3.77
CA TYR A 343 -2.24 18.87 3.44
C TYR A 343 -2.21 19.53 2.07
N GLU A 344 -1.32 20.50 1.91
CA GLU A 344 -1.18 21.26 0.66
C GLU A 344 -0.67 20.39 -0.50
N SER A 345 0.28 19.48 -0.20
CA SER A 345 0.84 18.54 -1.17
C SER A 345 0.33 17.12 -0.92
N HIS A 346 -0.01 16.41 -1.99
CA HIS A 346 -0.32 14.98 -1.90
C HIS A 346 0.89 14.14 -1.45
N GLY A 347 2.11 14.61 -1.71
CA GLY A 347 3.33 13.98 -1.20
C GLY A 347 3.39 14.05 0.33
N GLU A 348 3.03 15.19 0.92
CA GLU A 348 2.93 15.32 2.37
C GLU A 348 1.83 14.41 2.94
N ARG A 349 0.66 14.34 2.30
CA ARG A 349 -0.43 13.42 2.68
C ARG A 349 0.08 11.99 2.82
N VAL A 350 0.77 11.49 1.80
CA VAL A 350 1.31 10.11 1.78
C VAL A 350 2.29 9.91 2.93
N VAL A 351 3.26 10.81 3.10
CA VAL A 351 4.31 10.69 4.13
C VAL A 351 3.74 10.76 5.55
N ARG A 352 2.83 11.71 5.81
CA ARG A 352 2.20 11.87 7.13
C ARG A 352 1.30 10.69 7.45
N GLY A 353 0.49 10.22 6.48
CA GLY A 353 -0.34 9.03 6.64
C GLY A 353 0.49 7.78 6.91
N GLN A 354 1.58 7.58 6.15
CA GLN A 354 2.52 6.48 6.37
C GLN A 354 3.14 6.53 7.78
N ARG A 355 3.63 7.69 8.25
CA ARG A 355 4.20 7.83 9.60
C ARG A 355 3.18 7.58 10.72
N LEU A 356 1.91 7.92 10.49
CA LEU A 356 0.82 7.64 11.44
C LEU A 356 0.50 6.14 11.52
N MET A 357 0.46 5.46 10.37
CA MET A 357 0.04 4.06 10.27
C MET A 357 1.18 3.07 10.55
N GLN A 358 2.37 3.29 9.99
CA GLN A 358 3.51 2.36 10.11
C GLN A 358 4.27 2.53 11.40
N SER A 359 4.63 1.40 12.02
CA SER A 359 5.33 1.38 13.33
C SER A 359 6.75 1.96 13.25
N ALA A 360 7.37 1.87 12.08
CA ALA A 360 8.63 2.49 11.75
C ALA A 360 8.62 2.88 10.28
N SER A 361 9.09 4.08 9.97
CA SER A 361 9.25 4.58 8.60
C SER A 361 10.72 4.79 8.28
N ASP A 362 11.06 4.69 7.01
CA ASP A 362 12.37 5.03 6.48
C ASP A 362 12.80 6.46 6.87
N ILE A 363 14.08 6.64 7.20
CA ILE A 363 14.65 7.94 7.58
C ILE A 363 14.66 8.91 6.39
N PHE A 364 14.77 8.39 5.16
CA PHE A 364 14.66 9.15 3.91
C PHE A 364 13.21 9.35 3.46
N LEU A 365 12.21 9.04 4.29
CA LEU A 365 10.81 9.29 3.94
C LEU A 365 10.49 10.78 4.06
N GLY A 366 10.38 11.49 2.94
CA GLY A 366 10.00 12.90 2.87
C GLY A 366 9.19 13.19 1.60
N TRP A 367 8.93 14.46 1.31
CA TRP A 367 8.16 14.86 0.13
C TRP A 367 8.80 16.05 -0.56
N GLN A 368 8.41 16.27 -1.82
CA GLN A 368 8.87 17.42 -2.59
C GLN A 368 7.91 17.72 -3.73
N GLN A 369 7.71 19.00 -4.01
CA GLN A 369 7.09 19.45 -5.25
C GLN A 369 8.15 19.72 -6.30
N ALA A 370 7.92 19.28 -7.53
CA ALA A 370 8.82 19.53 -8.64
C ALA A 370 8.04 19.82 -9.92
N GLU A 371 8.52 20.80 -10.68
CA GLU A 371 8.01 21.09 -12.01
C GLU A 371 8.52 20.02 -13.00
N SER A 372 7.60 19.42 -13.73
CA SER A 372 7.91 18.47 -14.81
C SER A 372 8.31 19.20 -16.09
N PHE A 373 8.89 18.49 -17.07
CA PHE A 373 9.28 19.09 -18.37
C PHE A 373 8.11 19.67 -19.17
N ASP A 374 6.87 19.30 -18.83
CA ASP A 374 5.64 19.85 -19.40
C ASP A 374 5.15 21.12 -18.67
N GLY A 375 5.97 21.70 -17.79
CA GLY A 375 5.68 22.93 -17.04
C GLY A 375 4.69 22.74 -15.89
N GLN A 376 4.27 21.51 -15.61
CA GLN A 376 3.29 21.23 -14.57
C GLN A 376 3.97 20.92 -13.25
N LEU A 377 3.49 21.56 -12.17
CA LEU A 377 3.90 21.23 -10.82
C LEU A 377 3.34 19.86 -10.42
N ARG A 378 4.18 19.01 -9.82
CA ARG A 378 3.80 17.67 -9.36
C ARG A 378 4.29 17.42 -7.95
N ASP A 379 3.46 16.72 -7.19
CA ASP A 379 3.80 16.26 -5.85
C ASP A 379 4.53 14.92 -5.91
N PHE A 380 5.60 14.79 -5.14
CA PHE A 380 6.32 13.54 -4.96
C PHE A 380 6.49 13.24 -3.48
N TYR A 381 6.48 11.95 -3.15
CA TYR A 381 7.11 11.47 -1.94
C TYR A 381 8.39 10.71 -2.28
N ILE A 382 9.38 10.82 -1.41
CA ILE A 382 10.73 10.30 -1.58
C ILE A 382 11.01 9.31 -0.46
N ARG A 383 11.66 8.19 -0.78
CA ARG A 383 12.10 7.16 0.15
C ARG A 383 13.32 6.42 -0.37
N GLN A 384 14.02 5.69 0.47
CA GLN A 384 15.09 4.79 0.08
C GLN A 384 14.56 3.64 -0.79
N LEU A 385 15.26 3.36 -1.88
CA LEU A 385 14.94 2.26 -2.78
C LEU A 385 15.54 0.96 -2.26
N HIS A 386 14.69 -0.05 -2.03
CA HIS A 386 15.09 -1.43 -1.71
C HIS A 386 15.93 -1.58 -0.42
N ASP A 387 15.53 -0.98 0.70
CA ASP A 387 16.09 -1.31 2.02
C ASP A 387 15.36 -2.49 2.69
N TRP A 388 15.82 -3.72 2.40
CA TRP A 388 15.24 -5.00 2.83
C TRP A 388 13.77 -5.12 2.44
N LYS A 389 13.44 -5.89 1.39
CA LYS A 389 12.04 -6.06 0.96
C LYS A 389 11.64 -7.52 0.80
N GLY A 390 10.71 -8.00 1.62
CA GLY A 390 10.07 -9.29 1.49
C GLY A 390 8.60 -9.15 1.14
N SER A 391 8.13 -9.86 0.12
CA SER A 391 6.70 -9.96 -0.22
C SER A 391 6.31 -11.43 -0.25
N ALA A 392 5.07 -11.73 0.13
CA ALA A 392 4.55 -13.08 0.03
C ALA A 392 4.45 -13.51 -1.45
N ASP A 393 4.80 -14.78 -1.72
CA ASP A 393 4.60 -15.39 -3.03
C ASP A 393 3.18 -15.97 -3.10
N ILE A 394 2.26 -15.16 -3.62
CA ILE A 394 0.83 -15.48 -3.67
C ILE A 394 0.52 -16.58 -4.67
N GLU A 395 1.31 -16.73 -5.73
CA GLU A 395 1.06 -17.69 -6.81
C GLU A 395 1.42 -19.13 -6.42
N SER A 396 2.35 -19.31 -5.47
CA SER A 396 2.75 -20.65 -5.00
C SER A 396 2.28 -20.99 -3.59
N MET A 397 1.58 -20.08 -2.91
CA MET A 397 1.15 -20.25 -1.52
C MET A 397 0.07 -21.35 -1.40
N PRO A 398 0.22 -22.36 -0.54
CA PRO A 398 -0.85 -23.31 -0.25
C PRO A 398 -1.94 -22.66 0.60
N ALA A 399 -3.17 -23.21 0.58
CA ALA A 399 -4.30 -22.66 1.33
C ALA A 399 -4.04 -22.54 2.85
N SER A 400 -3.29 -23.46 3.45
CA SER A 400 -2.88 -23.36 4.87
C SER A 400 -1.93 -22.19 5.12
N GLY A 401 -1.01 -21.92 4.21
CA GLY A 401 -0.16 -20.72 4.26
C GLY A 401 -0.97 -19.44 4.08
N ALA A 402 -1.95 -19.46 3.18
CA ALA A 402 -2.85 -18.33 2.95
C ALA A 402 -3.72 -18.00 4.16
N LEU A 403 -4.18 -19.02 4.89
CA LEU A 403 -4.92 -18.84 6.15
C LEU A 403 -4.09 -18.10 7.20
N LEU A 404 -2.83 -18.51 7.38
CA LEU A 404 -1.90 -17.88 8.33
C LEU A 404 -1.55 -16.46 7.89
N TYR A 405 -1.29 -16.26 6.60
CA TYR A 405 -1.00 -14.95 6.03
C TYR A 405 -2.19 -13.99 6.16
N ALA A 406 -3.41 -14.48 5.95
CA ALA A 406 -4.64 -13.74 6.15
C ALA A 406 -4.77 -13.20 7.58
N GLN A 407 -4.57 -14.06 8.58
CA GLN A 407 -4.59 -13.65 9.98
C GLN A 407 -3.55 -12.56 10.24
N LEU A 408 -2.30 -12.77 9.80
CA LEU A 408 -1.21 -11.81 9.98
C LEU A 408 -1.54 -10.44 9.34
N CYS A 409 -2.02 -10.41 8.10
CA CYS A 409 -2.44 -9.17 7.43
C CYS A 409 -3.56 -8.46 8.18
N GLY A 410 -4.57 -9.21 8.65
CA GLY A 410 -5.69 -8.66 9.43
C GLY A 410 -5.22 -8.03 10.75
N GLU A 411 -4.35 -8.73 11.48
CA GLU A 411 -3.78 -8.20 12.72
C GLU A 411 -2.90 -6.97 12.46
N THR A 412 -2.09 -6.97 11.39
CA THR A 412 -1.26 -5.81 11.02
C THR A 412 -2.10 -4.59 10.68
N LEU A 413 -3.19 -4.76 9.91
CA LEU A 413 -4.11 -3.67 9.61
C LEU A 413 -4.76 -3.11 10.90
N ALA A 414 -5.16 -3.99 11.83
CA ALA A 414 -5.70 -3.56 13.11
C ALA A 414 -4.70 -2.74 13.94
N ARG A 415 -3.40 -3.05 13.89
CA ARG A 415 -2.37 -2.24 14.57
C ARG A 415 -2.28 -0.83 13.98
N ALA A 416 -2.26 -0.73 12.65
CA ALA A 416 -2.25 0.56 11.97
C ALA A 416 -3.49 1.41 12.31
N HIS A 417 -4.68 0.80 12.28
CA HIS A 417 -5.92 1.49 12.65
C HIS A 417 -6.00 1.84 14.14
N ALA A 418 -5.48 0.99 15.03
CA ALA A 418 -5.49 1.23 16.47
C ALA A 418 -4.61 2.42 16.90
N ARG A 419 -3.64 2.80 16.07
CA ARG A 419 -2.80 3.98 16.27
C ARG A 419 -3.44 5.27 15.77
N THR A 420 -4.31 5.19 14.77
CA THR A 420 -4.82 6.35 14.05
C THR A 420 -6.29 6.66 14.30
N GLY A 421 -7.07 5.69 14.80
CA GLY A 421 -8.45 5.91 15.20
C GLY A 421 -8.77 5.37 16.60
N ASP A 422 -10.06 5.41 16.95
CA ASP A 422 -10.52 5.01 18.28
C ASP A 422 -10.59 3.48 18.41
N ARG A 423 -9.46 2.86 18.77
CA ARG A 423 -9.36 1.41 19.01
C ARG A 423 -10.39 0.85 20.00
N VAL A 424 -10.82 1.64 20.98
CA VAL A 424 -11.79 1.24 21.99
C VAL A 424 -13.20 1.23 21.41
N ALA A 425 -13.55 2.26 20.63
CA ALA A 425 -14.82 2.30 19.91
C ALA A 425 -14.90 1.19 18.86
N ILE A 426 -13.85 0.96 18.06
CA ILE A 426 -13.83 -0.11 17.05
C ILE A 426 -13.96 -1.49 17.70
N ALA A 427 -13.20 -1.78 18.76
CA ALA A 427 -13.33 -3.04 19.50
C ALA A 427 -14.74 -3.23 20.08
N ALA A 428 -15.29 -2.18 20.69
CA ALA A 428 -16.64 -2.19 21.24
C ALA A 428 -17.72 -2.32 20.16
N TYR A 429 -17.51 -1.78 18.95
CA TYR A 429 -18.35 -1.97 17.77
C TYR A 429 -18.31 -3.41 17.27
N LEU A 430 -17.12 -3.99 17.13
CA LEU A 430 -16.92 -5.36 16.67
C LEU A 430 -17.53 -6.40 17.63
N GLY A 431 -17.36 -6.19 18.94
CA GLY A 431 -17.83 -7.13 19.98
C GLY A 431 -17.14 -8.50 19.93
N THR A 432 -17.61 -9.44 20.74
CA THR A 432 -16.94 -10.75 20.92
C THR A 432 -17.38 -11.83 19.93
N SER A 433 -18.55 -11.70 19.32
CA SER A 433 -19.05 -12.65 18.32
C SER A 433 -18.41 -12.45 16.94
N ASP A 434 -18.34 -13.51 16.15
CA ASP A 434 -17.90 -13.54 14.74
C ASP A 434 -18.93 -12.98 13.73
N ARG A 435 -19.96 -12.24 14.19
CA ARG A 435 -21.02 -11.71 13.31
C ARG A 435 -20.48 -10.78 12.23
N PHE A 436 -19.52 -9.92 12.57
CA PHE A 436 -18.87 -9.04 11.61
C PHE A 436 -17.97 -9.84 10.66
N ASP A 437 -17.21 -10.79 11.19
CA ASP A 437 -16.33 -11.69 10.43
C ASP A 437 -17.10 -12.42 9.31
N ARG A 438 -18.25 -13.02 9.65
CA ARG A 438 -19.14 -13.68 8.67
C ARG A 438 -19.77 -12.70 7.68
N ALA A 439 -20.11 -11.49 8.14
CA ALA A 439 -20.69 -10.47 7.26
C ALA A 439 -19.68 -10.05 6.19
N ILE A 440 -18.44 -9.75 6.58
CA ILE A 440 -17.37 -9.39 5.66
C ILE A 440 -17.01 -10.57 4.75
N ALA A 441 -17.01 -11.83 5.23
CA ALA A 441 -16.80 -12.99 4.38
C ALA A 441 -17.85 -13.11 3.26
N ARG A 442 -19.12 -12.86 3.58
CA ARG A 442 -20.21 -12.82 2.60
C ARG A 442 -20.04 -11.65 1.61
N PHE A 443 -19.70 -10.46 2.10
CA PHE A 443 -19.39 -9.31 1.26
C PHE A 443 -18.26 -9.61 0.28
N SER A 444 -17.15 -10.18 0.76
CA SER A 444 -15.99 -10.53 -0.07
C SER A 444 -16.36 -11.50 -1.19
N THR A 445 -17.25 -12.46 -0.91
CA THR A 445 -17.76 -13.40 -1.91
C THR A 445 -18.52 -12.66 -3.01
N ILE A 446 -19.48 -11.81 -2.62
CA ILE A 446 -20.29 -11.01 -3.56
C ILE A 446 -19.41 -10.05 -4.36
N TYR A 447 -18.47 -9.38 -3.70
CA TYR A 447 -17.59 -8.41 -4.35
C TYR A 447 -16.60 -9.09 -5.30
N ALA A 448 -16.18 -10.32 -5.01
CA ALA A 448 -15.38 -11.09 -5.96
C ALA A 448 -16.14 -11.41 -7.25
N ASP A 449 -17.45 -11.66 -7.18
CA ASP A 449 -18.30 -11.80 -8.38
C ASP A 449 -18.30 -10.49 -9.19
N GLN A 450 -18.46 -9.34 -8.53
CA GLN A 450 -18.39 -8.04 -9.21
C GLN A 450 -17.01 -7.78 -9.84
N ASN A 451 -15.93 -8.11 -9.13
CA ASN A 451 -14.58 -7.95 -9.66
C ASN A 451 -14.35 -8.80 -10.92
N GLU A 452 -14.92 -10.01 -10.98
CA GLU A 452 -14.87 -10.86 -12.17
C GLU A 452 -15.66 -10.25 -13.34
N ILE A 453 -16.82 -9.64 -13.07
CA ILE A 453 -17.61 -8.90 -14.08
C ILE A 453 -16.82 -7.70 -14.61
N ASP A 454 -16.26 -6.87 -13.72
CA ASP A 454 -15.48 -5.70 -14.11
C ASP A 454 -14.18 -6.08 -14.84
N TYR A 455 -13.54 -7.18 -14.44
CA TYR A 455 -12.37 -7.73 -15.11
C TYR A 455 -12.71 -8.19 -16.54
N ALA A 456 -13.81 -8.92 -16.71
CA ALA A 456 -14.27 -9.33 -18.03
C ALA A 456 -14.61 -8.12 -18.92
N GLU A 457 -15.25 -7.10 -18.34
CA GLU A 457 -15.55 -5.84 -19.04
C GLU A 457 -14.29 -5.09 -19.44
N PHE A 458 -13.29 -5.02 -18.55
CA PHE A 458 -11.99 -4.43 -18.82
C PHE A 458 -11.27 -5.14 -19.97
N CYS A 459 -11.21 -6.47 -19.94
CA CYS A 459 -10.62 -7.26 -21.02
C CYS A 459 -11.35 -7.06 -22.36
N ARG A 460 -12.69 -7.02 -22.34
CA ARG A 460 -13.52 -6.75 -23.52
C ARG A 460 -13.29 -5.34 -24.07
N ALA A 461 -13.20 -4.34 -23.20
CA ALA A 461 -12.92 -2.97 -23.60
C ALA A 461 -11.55 -2.82 -24.29
N ILE A 462 -10.56 -3.60 -23.88
CA ILE A 462 -9.24 -3.67 -24.55
C ILE A 462 -9.35 -4.38 -25.90
N ALA A 463 -10.06 -5.51 -25.98
CA ALA A 463 -10.24 -6.26 -27.22
C ALA A 463 -10.91 -5.41 -28.31
N ASP A 464 -11.99 -4.70 -27.93
CA ASP A 464 -12.82 -3.88 -28.81
C ASP A 464 -12.25 -2.45 -29.03
N GLY A 465 -11.09 -2.12 -28.45
CA GLY A 465 -10.39 -0.84 -28.66
C GLY A 465 -10.96 0.37 -27.89
N ARG A 466 -11.84 0.15 -26.91
CA ARG A 466 -12.32 1.20 -25.98
C ARG A 466 -11.25 1.62 -24.96
N LEU A 467 -10.27 0.75 -24.70
CA LEU A 467 -9.07 1.01 -23.93
C LEU A 467 -7.83 0.64 -24.76
N GLU A 468 -6.69 1.26 -24.48
CA GLU A 468 -5.43 1.03 -25.20
C GLU A 468 -4.99 -0.44 -25.08
N LYS A 469 -4.64 -1.04 -26.21
CA LYS A 469 -4.13 -2.41 -26.24
C LYS A 469 -2.74 -2.49 -25.62
N PRO A 470 -2.42 -3.57 -24.89
CA PRO A 470 -1.04 -3.91 -24.55
C PRO A 470 -0.15 -3.83 -25.80
N ALA A 471 1.04 -3.23 -25.66
CA ALA A 471 2.06 -3.39 -26.68
C ALA A 471 2.33 -4.90 -26.83
N THR A 472 2.28 -5.41 -28.06
CA THR A 472 2.69 -6.78 -28.34
C THR A 472 4.17 -6.89 -27.99
N PRO A 473 4.59 -7.89 -27.19
CA PRO A 473 5.98 -8.00 -26.76
C PRO A 473 6.96 -8.12 -27.93
#